data_AF-A0A8T6MQL6-F1
#
_entry.id   AF-A0A8T6MQL6-F1
#
_cell.length_a   1.000
_cell.length_b   1.000
_cell.length_c   1.000
_cell.angle_alpha   90.00
_cell.angle_beta   90.00
_cell.angle_gamma   90.00
#
_symmetry.space_group_name_H-M   'P 1'
#
loop_
_entity.id
_entity.type
_entity.pdbx_description
1 polymer ?
#
loop_
_entity_poly.entity_id
_entity_poly.type
_entity_poly.pdbx_seq_one_letter_code
_entity_poly.pdbx_strand_id
1 'polypeptide(L)'
;MTLTQNKIHAIVGVAFLSIGLAYGGNVFASHSFEIGTTTGVVPDNTHVRLDGMTLAAGDVFPLYDSSPNYVAGHFLLKAPCTPVTDGDDTYKPTVTVVAGHVDEMTDRTHMRKIPLYYINAVSNPPNSCIFHAHIPDPLNGGSPRVTDIDLINLSGSPIEFHAGDVVDINIQRTLGSIGTDKYDVATDGAPVTVSDEYGTYNPVYDLNDNDHTNDGYGHTG
;
A
#
# COMPACT_ATOMS: atom_id res chain seq x y z
N MET A 1 -41.89 42.79 3.31
CA MET A 1 -41.06 42.04 2.34
C MET A 1 -40.21 41.10 3.18
N THR A 2 -40.65 39.85 3.29
CA THR A 2 -40.18 38.87 4.27
C THR A 2 -39.35 37.84 3.51
N LEU A 3 -38.04 37.78 3.75
CA LEU A 3 -37.17 36.75 3.19
C LEU A 3 -37.37 35.44 3.98
N THR A 4 -37.96 34.45 3.34
CA THR A 4 -38.00 33.07 3.83
C THR A 4 -36.62 32.43 3.66
N GLN A 5 -35.96 32.12 4.77
CA GLN A 5 -34.75 31.28 4.80
C GLN A 5 -35.13 29.84 4.41
N ASN A 6 -34.78 29.43 3.19
CA ASN A 6 -34.72 28.03 2.84
C ASN A 6 -33.50 27.40 3.54
N LYS A 7 -33.77 26.61 4.59
CA LYS A 7 -32.79 25.70 5.17
C LYS A 7 -32.55 24.58 4.17
N ILE A 8 -31.58 24.77 3.27
CA ILE A 8 -31.02 23.67 2.50
C ILE A 8 -30.11 22.93 3.47
N HIS A 9 -30.59 21.79 3.97
CA HIS A 9 -29.76 20.81 4.65
C HIS A 9 -28.71 20.34 3.64
N ALA A 10 -27.47 20.82 3.80
CA ALA A 10 -26.33 20.19 3.16
C ALA A 10 -26.22 18.78 3.75
N ILE A 11 -26.65 17.82 2.96
CA ILE A 11 -26.47 16.40 3.19
C ILE A 11 -24.97 16.18 3.33
N VAL A 12 -24.51 15.87 4.54
CA VAL A 12 -23.18 15.32 4.78
C VAL A 12 -23.15 14.01 4.01
N GLY A 13 -22.44 14.01 2.88
CA GLY A 13 -22.28 12.83 2.04
C GLY A 13 -21.47 11.79 2.81
N VAL A 14 -22.16 10.78 3.33
CA VAL A 14 -21.52 9.55 3.77
C VAL A 14 -21.07 8.84 2.50
N ALA A 15 -19.76 8.88 2.22
CA ALA A 15 -19.16 8.02 1.22
C ALA A 15 -19.19 6.59 1.78
N PHE A 16 -20.24 5.85 1.45
CA PHE A 16 -20.28 4.40 1.64
C PHE A 16 -19.36 3.76 0.60
N LEU A 17 -18.12 3.43 0.98
CA LEU A 17 -17.28 2.56 0.17
C LEU A 17 -17.67 1.10 0.48
N SER A 18 -18.69 0.60 -0.20
CA SER A 18 -18.98 -0.83 -0.23
C SER A 18 -18.00 -1.53 -1.17
N ILE A 19 -16.79 -1.86 -0.69
CA ILE A 19 -15.94 -2.83 -1.39
C ILE A 19 -16.39 -4.22 -0.97
N GLY A 20 -17.16 -4.84 -1.85
CA GLY A 20 -17.56 -6.22 -1.70
C GLY A 20 -18.65 -6.53 -2.71
N LEU A 21 -18.25 -6.95 -3.91
CA LEU A 21 -18.90 -7.93 -4.79
C LEU A 21 -18.45 -7.71 -6.25
N ALA A 22 -17.26 -8.21 -6.58
CA ALA A 22 -16.92 -8.55 -7.96
C ALA A 22 -16.01 -9.78 -8.06
N TYR A 23 -15.23 -10.08 -7.01
CA TYR A 23 -14.41 -11.28 -6.93
C TYR A 23 -14.60 -11.93 -5.56
N GLY A 24 -14.73 -13.26 -5.52
CA GLY A 24 -15.03 -14.07 -4.34
C GLY A 24 -13.95 -14.11 -3.25
N GLY A 25 -13.24 -13.00 -3.03
CA GLY A 25 -12.37 -12.81 -1.87
C GLY A 25 -13.22 -12.56 -0.62
N ASN A 26 -13.05 -13.41 0.39
CA ASN A 26 -13.60 -13.15 1.71
C ASN A 26 -12.72 -12.08 2.37
N VAL A 27 -13.13 -10.81 2.29
CA VAL A 27 -12.57 -9.76 3.15
C VAL A 27 -13.13 -10.01 4.54
N PHE A 28 -12.28 -10.45 5.49
CA PHE A 28 -12.69 -10.44 6.89
C PHE A 28 -12.68 -8.98 7.34
N ALA A 29 -13.87 -8.39 7.46
CA ALA A 29 -14.06 -7.21 8.28
C ALA A 29 -13.61 -7.58 9.70
N SER A 30 -12.47 -7.06 10.15
CA SER A 30 -12.07 -7.12 11.56
C SER A 30 -13.02 -6.23 12.37
N HIS A 31 -13.05 -6.38 13.69
CA HIS A 31 -13.88 -5.56 14.59
C HIS A 31 -13.65 -4.04 14.42
N SER A 32 -12.59 -3.64 13.72
CA SER A 32 -12.24 -2.28 13.35
C SER A 32 -13.18 -1.68 12.27
N PHE A 33 -13.90 -2.51 11.49
CA PHE A 33 -14.85 -2.05 10.46
C PHE A 33 -16.11 -1.39 11.06
N GLU A 34 -16.62 -1.89 12.20
CA GLU A 34 -17.77 -1.28 12.87
C GLU A 34 -17.41 0.01 13.63
N ILE A 35 -16.13 0.18 14.00
CA ILE A 35 -15.65 1.34 14.75
C ILE A 35 -15.28 2.51 13.81
N GLY A 36 -15.09 2.27 12.50
CA GLY A 36 -14.88 3.31 11.49
C GLY A 36 -16.05 4.30 11.30
N THR A 37 -17.20 4.04 11.92
CA THR A 37 -18.34 4.98 12.00
C THR A 37 -18.24 5.95 13.18
N THR A 38 -17.26 5.75 14.06
CA THR A 38 -16.96 6.62 15.20
C THR A 38 -15.82 7.56 14.83
N THR A 39 -16.06 8.86 14.93
CA THR A 39 -15.04 9.88 14.68
C THR A 39 -13.80 9.62 15.53
N GLY A 40 -12.63 9.51 14.89
CA GLY A 40 -11.34 9.43 15.58
C GLY A 40 -10.80 8.02 15.83
N VAL A 41 -11.35 6.97 15.21
CA VAL A 41 -10.77 5.63 15.28
C VAL A 41 -10.32 5.16 13.90
N VAL A 42 -9.02 4.85 13.79
CA VAL A 42 -8.40 4.27 12.60
C VAL A 42 -8.27 2.76 12.84
N PRO A 43 -8.68 1.91 11.88
CA PRO A 43 -8.48 0.47 12.01
C PRO A 43 -7.02 0.13 12.24
N ASP A 44 -6.75 -0.56 13.35
CA ASP A 44 -5.43 -0.92 13.84
C ASP A 44 -4.81 -2.11 13.09
N ASN A 45 -5.63 -3.05 12.61
CA ASN A 45 -5.16 -4.16 11.80
C ASN A 45 -6.15 -4.56 10.70
N THR A 46 -5.63 -4.72 9.48
CA THR A 46 -6.35 -5.17 8.29
C THR A 46 -5.65 -6.38 7.70
N HIS A 47 -6.41 -7.47 7.53
CA HIS A 47 -5.91 -8.72 6.96
C HIS A 47 -6.67 -9.05 5.69
N VAL A 48 -6.00 -9.05 4.55
CA VAL A 48 -6.61 -9.21 3.22
C VAL A 48 -6.11 -10.49 2.58
N ARG A 49 -7.01 -11.46 2.41
CA ARG A 49 -6.73 -12.68 1.66
C ARG A 49 -6.70 -12.38 0.16
N LEU A 50 -5.64 -12.84 -0.51
CA LEU A 50 -5.47 -12.70 -1.96
C LEU A 50 -5.73 -14.02 -2.70
N ASP A 51 -6.00 -15.10 -1.98
CA ASP A 51 -6.20 -16.44 -2.54
C ASP A 51 -7.10 -16.48 -3.79
N GLY A 52 -6.57 -16.97 -4.91
CA GLY A 52 -7.35 -17.19 -6.13
C GLY A 52 -7.78 -15.90 -6.83
N MET A 53 -7.24 -14.76 -6.40
CA MET A 53 -7.36 -13.49 -7.13
C MET A 53 -6.41 -13.50 -8.32
N THR A 54 -6.87 -12.96 -9.44
CA THR A 54 -6.02 -12.61 -10.57
C THR A 54 -6.10 -11.10 -10.78
N LEU A 55 -4.95 -10.43 -10.73
CA LEU A 55 -4.85 -8.99 -10.99
C LEU A 55 -4.38 -8.79 -12.43
N ALA A 56 -5.21 -8.21 -13.31
CA ALA A 56 -4.83 -8.03 -14.71
C ALA A 56 -3.73 -6.97 -14.87
N ALA A 57 -3.06 -6.93 -16.02
CA ALA A 57 -2.03 -5.93 -16.29
C ALA A 57 -2.61 -4.51 -16.21
N GLY A 58 -1.98 -3.65 -15.41
CA GLY A 58 -2.44 -2.28 -15.14
C GLY A 58 -3.54 -2.16 -14.10
N ASP A 59 -4.07 -3.26 -13.56
CA ASP A 59 -5.09 -3.20 -12.51
C ASP A 59 -4.50 -2.72 -11.18
N VAL A 60 -5.36 -2.05 -10.41
CA VAL A 60 -5.12 -1.59 -9.05
C VAL A 60 -6.09 -2.31 -8.10
N PHE A 61 -5.58 -2.81 -6.99
CA PHE A 61 -6.36 -3.41 -5.93
C PHE A 61 -6.14 -2.65 -4.62
N PRO A 62 -7.10 -1.80 -4.20
CA PRO A 62 -6.99 -1.03 -2.97
C PRO A 62 -7.02 -1.93 -1.73
N LEU A 63 -6.11 -1.69 -0.79
CA LEU A 63 -6.00 -2.48 0.44
C LEU A 63 -6.46 -1.70 1.67
N TYR A 64 -6.16 -0.41 1.72
CA TYR A 64 -6.37 0.40 2.91
C TYR A 64 -6.54 1.87 2.57
N ASP A 65 -7.51 2.51 3.23
CA ASP A 65 -7.75 3.95 3.18
C ASP A 65 -8.07 4.43 4.60
N SER A 66 -7.17 5.20 5.20
CA SER A 66 -7.37 5.84 6.52
C SER A 66 -7.78 7.30 6.44
N SER A 67 -8.12 7.80 5.25
CA SER A 67 -8.48 9.19 5.04
C SER A 67 -9.53 9.65 6.07
N PRO A 68 -9.35 10.83 6.69
CA PRO A 68 -8.33 11.81 6.36
C PRO A 68 -7.02 11.66 7.15
N ASN A 69 -6.75 10.54 7.82
CA ASN A 69 -5.65 10.42 8.77
C ASN A 69 -4.39 9.82 8.14
N TYR A 70 -3.25 10.49 8.32
CA TYR A 70 -1.95 9.92 7.99
C TYR A 70 -1.57 8.85 9.00
N VAL A 71 -1.12 7.70 8.53
CA VAL A 71 -0.79 6.56 9.39
C VAL A 71 0.68 6.17 9.30
N ALA A 72 1.16 5.56 10.39
CA ALA A 72 2.38 4.79 10.40
C ALA A 72 2.12 3.38 10.90
N GLY A 73 2.79 2.40 10.31
CA GLY A 73 2.56 1.01 10.60
C GLY A 73 3.54 0.04 9.95
N HIS A 74 3.18 -1.24 10.06
CA HIS A 74 3.86 -2.35 9.41
C HIS A 74 2.99 -2.92 8.32
N PHE A 75 3.63 -3.38 7.27
CA PHE A 75 3.00 -4.07 6.15
C PHE A 75 3.71 -5.40 5.93
N LEU A 76 2.94 -6.47 5.80
CA LEU A 76 3.43 -7.79 5.45
C LEU A 76 2.71 -8.26 4.19
N LEU A 77 3.48 -8.75 3.24
CA LEU A 77 2.98 -9.35 2.01
C LEU A 77 3.53 -10.75 1.86
N LYS A 78 2.63 -11.69 1.59
CA LYS A 78 2.96 -12.99 1.03
C LYS A 78 2.38 -13.08 -0.37
N ALA A 79 3.25 -13.21 -1.37
CA ALA A 79 2.86 -13.16 -2.77
C ALA A 79 3.83 -13.97 -3.65
N PRO A 80 3.46 -14.23 -4.93
CA PRO A 80 4.38 -14.79 -5.91
C PRO A 80 5.55 -13.84 -6.15
N CYS A 81 6.70 -14.41 -6.47
CA CYS A 81 7.94 -13.67 -6.57
C CYS A 81 8.86 -14.22 -7.66
N THR A 82 9.79 -13.39 -8.11
CA THR A 82 10.84 -13.74 -9.05
C THR A 82 12.19 -13.30 -8.51
N PRO A 83 13.31 -13.93 -8.92
CA PRO A 83 14.64 -13.48 -8.52
C PRO A 83 14.85 -12.01 -8.89
N VAL A 84 15.56 -11.27 -8.05
CA VAL A 84 15.95 -9.89 -8.38
C VAL A 84 16.86 -9.90 -9.60
N THR A 85 17.88 -10.77 -9.57
CA THR A 85 18.81 -11.09 -10.65
C THR A 85 18.94 -12.61 -10.81
N ASP A 86 19.22 -13.08 -12.02
CA ASP A 86 19.41 -14.52 -12.28
C ASP A 86 20.58 -15.08 -11.45
N GLY A 87 20.30 -16.08 -10.62
CA GLY A 87 21.28 -16.73 -9.75
C GLY A 87 21.42 -16.13 -8.35
N ASP A 88 20.62 -15.11 -8.03
CA ASP A 88 20.52 -14.49 -6.70
C ASP A 88 19.55 -15.27 -5.78
N ASP A 89 19.77 -15.22 -4.47
CA ASP A 89 18.85 -15.73 -3.45
C ASP A 89 17.89 -14.66 -2.92
N THR A 90 18.02 -13.42 -3.38
CA THR A 90 17.06 -12.33 -3.18
C THR A 90 15.95 -12.35 -4.23
N TYR A 91 14.70 -12.25 -3.77
CA TYR A 91 13.51 -12.26 -4.62
C TYR A 91 12.71 -10.97 -4.48
N LYS A 92 11.97 -10.60 -5.52
CA LYS A 92 11.03 -9.47 -5.54
C LYS A 92 9.60 -9.93 -5.84
N PRO A 93 8.57 -9.28 -5.29
CA PRO A 93 7.21 -9.64 -5.60
C PRO A 93 6.88 -9.34 -7.06
N THR A 94 6.01 -10.13 -7.66
CA THR A 94 5.50 -9.84 -9.01
C THR A 94 4.51 -8.68 -9.01
N VAL A 95 3.82 -8.43 -7.88
CA VAL A 95 2.93 -7.30 -7.66
C VAL A 95 3.69 -6.11 -7.07
N THR A 96 3.32 -4.90 -7.48
CA THR A 96 3.87 -3.67 -6.89
C THR A 96 3.01 -3.22 -5.73
N VAL A 97 3.62 -2.89 -4.59
CA VAL A 97 2.94 -2.26 -3.47
C VAL A 97 3.25 -0.77 -3.45
N VAL A 98 2.21 0.06 -3.34
CA VAL A 98 2.35 1.51 -3.22
C VAL A 98 1.67 2.03 -1.97
N ALA A 99 2.19 3.13 -1.45
CA ALA A 99 1.57 3.85 -0.35
C ALA A 99 1.73 5.35 -0.52
N GLY A 100 0.76 6.11 -0.06
CA GLY A 100 0.78 7.56 -0.14
C GLY A 100 -0.59 8.16 0.07
N HIS A 101 -0.88 9.21 -0.66
CA HIS A 101 -2.15 9.92 -0.57
C HIS A 101 -2.73 10.17 -1.95
N VAL A 102 -4.01 9.84 -2.12
CA VAL A 102 -4.79 10.19 -3.32
C VAL A 102 -5.76 11.32 -2.98
N ASP A 103 -5.78 12.37 -3.81
CA ASP A 103 -6.63 13.55 -3.65
C ASP A 103 -7.30 13.89 -4.99
N GLU A 104 -8.45 14.56 -4.98
CA GLU A 104 -9.10 15.01 -6.22
C GLU A 104 -8.26 16.03 -7.01
N MET A 105 -7.24 16.63 -6.38
CA MET A 105 -6.26 17.50 -7.00
C MET A 105 -4.95 16.76 -7.26
N THR A 106 -4.52 16.74 -8.52
CA THR A 106 -3.29 16.05 -8.96
C THR A 106 -2.03 16.58 -8.26
N ASP A 107 -1.99 17.86 -7.88
CA ASP A 107 -0.86 18.47 -7.18
C ASP A 107 -0.84 18.17 -5.67
N ARG A 108 -1.82 17.38 -5.19
CA ARG A 108 -1.93 16.87 -3.82
C ARG A 108 -1.90 15.35 -3.75
N THR A 109 -2.10 14.68 -4.88
CA THR A 109 -1.87 13.23 -5.00
C THR A 109 -0.38 12.94 -4.99
N HIS A 110 0.04 12.02 -4.13
CA HIS A 110 1.42 11.57 -4.03
C HIS A 110 1.47 10.12 -3.57
N MET A 111 1.68 9.21 -4.53
CA MET A 111 1.84 7.78 -4.30
C MET A 111 3.27 7.38 -4.63
N ARG A 112 3.91 6.58 -3.77
CA ARG A 112 5.26 6.05 -3.99
C ARG A 112 5.29 4.56 -3.76
N LYS A 113 6.23 3.87 -4.39
CA LYS A 113 6.50 2.47 -4.07
C LYS A 113 7.04 2.36 -2.66
N ILE A 114 6.60 1.35 -1.92
CA ILE A 114 7.17 1.07 -0.61
C ILE A 114 8.48 0.27 -0.76
N PRO A 115 9.53 0.62 -0.02
CA PRO A 115 10.66 -0.28 0.23
C PRO A 115 10.17 -1.58 0.86
N LEU A 116 10.59 -2.72 0.30
CA LEU A 116 10.27 -4.04 0.83
C LEU A 116 11.52 -4.72 1.35
N TYR A 117 11.39 -5.38 2.48
CA TYR A 117 12.40 -6.23 3.06
C TYR A 117 12.05 -7.69 2.82
N TYR A 118 12.87 -8.39 2.06
CA TYR A 118 12.68 -9.82 1.79
C TYR A 118 13.10 -10.66 3.00
N ILE A 119 12.24 -11.60 3.40
CA ILE A 119 12.47 -12.46 4.56
C ILE A 119 12.69 -13.91 4.08
N ASN A 120 13.94 -14.25 3.79
CA ASN A 120 14.32 -15.57 3.27
C ASN A 120 13.95 -16.71 4.25
N ALA A 121 14.16 -16.51 5.55
CA ALA A 121 13.97 -17.54 6.57
C ALA A 121 12.56 -18.17 6.64
N VAL A 122 11.54 -17.46 6.13
CA VAL A 122 10.14 -17.91 6.10
C VAL A 122 9.54 -17.93 4.69
N SER A 123 10.36 -17.64 3.67
CA SER A 123 9.97 -17.69 2.27
C SER A 123 10.18 -19.09 1.69
N ASN A 124 9.39 -19.42 0.66
CA ASN A 124 9.54 -20.63 -0.14
C ASN A 124 9.50 -20.27 -1.63
N PRO A 125 10.58 -19.65 -2.16
CA PRO A 125 10.62 -19.18 -3.54
C PRO A 125 10.61 -20.35 -4.55
N PRO A 126 10.12 -20.13 -5.79
CA PRO A 126 9.46 -18.92 -6.28
C PRO A 126 7.96 -18.84 -5.94
N ASN A 127 7.42 -19.86 -5.27
CA ASN A 127 5.98 -20.03 -5.13
C ASN A 127 5.35 -19.06 -4.12
N SER A 128 6.10 -18.67 -3.09
CA SER A 128 5.62 -17.81 -2.01
C SER A 128 6.79 -17.11 -1.32
N CYS A 129 6.95 -15.81 -1.55
CA CYS A 129 7.90 -15.00 -0.81
C CYS A 129 7.19 -14.15 0.22
N ILE A 130 7.85 -13.90 1.35
CA ILE A 130 7.38 -13.05 2.42
C ILE A 130 8.20 -11.77 2.45
N PHE A 131 7.49 -10.65 2.44
CA PHE A 131 8.05 -9.31 2.48
C PHE A 131 7.49 -8.54 3.67
N HIS A 132 8.34 -7.78 4.34
CA HIS A 132 7.96 -6.83 5.38
C HIS A 132 8.25 -5.42 4.91
N ALA A 133 7.51 -4.43 5.39
CA ALA A 133 7.80 -3.03 5.18
C ALA A 133 7.36 -2.18 6.38
N HIS A 134 8.06 -1.07 6.56
CA HIS A 134 7.60 0.04 7.37
C HIS A 134 6.90 1.06 6.46
N ILE A 135 5.80 1.62 6.93
CA ILE A 135 5.06 2.64 6.21
C ILE A 135 4.86 3.84 7.14
N PRO A 136 5.41 5.03 6.84
CA PRO A 136 6.54 5.24 5.93
C PRO A 136 7.82 4.51 6.41
N ASP A 137 8.76 4.25 5.51
CA ASP A 137 10.03 3.63 5.88
C ASP A 137 11.01 4.69 6.45
N PRO A 138 11.52 4.52 7.68
CA PRO A 138 12.39 5.51 8.30
C PRO A 138 13.82 5.53 7.76
N LEU A 139 14.25 4.50 7.02
CA LEU A 139 15.63 4.32 6.54
C LEU A 139 15.74 4.53 5.03
N ASN A 140 14.82 3.95 4.27
CA ASN A 140 14.85 3.86 2.81
C ASN A 140 13.82 4.76 2.12
N GLY A 141 13.04 5.53 2.89
CA GLY A 141 12.16 6.59 2.39
C GLY A 141 10.73 6.13 2.08
N GLY A 142 10.17 6.57 0.94
CA GLY A 142 8.75 6.40 0.61
C GLY A 142 7.93 7.67 0.82
N SER A 143 6.60 7.53 0.82
CA SER A 143 5.68 8.68 1.00
C SER A 143 5.57 9.05 2.48
N PRO A 144 5.84 10.30 2.90
CA PRO A 144 5.83 10.69 4.31
C PRO A 144 4.42 10.82 4.91
N ARG A 145 3.39 10.79 4.07
CA ARG A 145 1.99 11.05 4.41
C ARG A 145 1.15 10.00 3.72
N VAL A 146 0.89 8.92 4.44
CA VAL A 146 0.17 7.75 3.92
C VAL A 146 -1.25 7.73 4.46
N THR A 147 -2.21 7.80 3.55
CA THR A 147 -3.63 7.50 3.78
C THR A 147 -4.05 6.25 3.02
N ASP A 148 -3.44 6.01 1.86
CA ASP A 148 -3.80 4.97 0.91
C ASP A 148 -2.66 3.95 0.78
N ILE A 149 -3.01 2.67 0.74
CA ILE A 149 -2.10 1.56 0.42
C ILE A 149 -2.77 0.67 -0.61
N ASP A 150 -2.10 0.44 -1.73
CA ASP A 150 -2.64 -0.32 -2.86
C ASP A 150 -1.66 -1.35 -3.39
N LEU A 151 -2.19 -2.40 -4.02
CA LEU A 151 -1.46 -3.28 -4.93
C LEU A 151 -1.69 -2.82 -6.37
N ILE A 152 -0.63 -2.80 -7.17
CA ILE A 152 -0.69 -2.47 -8.61
C ILE A 152 0.04 -3.54 -9.40
N ASN A 153 -0.58 -4.03 -10.47
CA ASN A 153 0.12 -4.83 -11.46
C ASN A 153 0.75 -3.94 -12.53
N LEU A 154 1.99 -3.52 -12.31
CA LEU A 154 2.76 -2.75 -13.30
C LEU A 154 3.38 -3.62 -14.40
N SER A 155 3.19 -4.94 -14.34
CA SER A 155 3.72 -5.85 -15.35
C SER A 155 2.82 -5.91 -16.59
N GLY A 156 3.35 -6.42 -17.70
CA GLY A 156 2.58 -6.64 -18.93
C GLY A 156 1.74 -7.93 -18.94
N SER A 157 1.58 -8.62 -17.80
CA SER A 157 0.89 -9.92 -17.72
C SER A 157 0.04 -10.02 -16.46
N PRO A 158 -1.05 -10.82 -16.46
CA PRO A 158 -1.82 -11.06 -15.25
C PRO A 158 -0.97 -11.68 -14.14
N ILE A 159 -1.24 -11.29 -12.89
CA ILE A 159 -0.65 -11.90 -11.69
C ILE A 159 -1.71 -12.76 -11.04
N GLU A 160 -1.40 -14.05 -10.86
CA GLU A 160 -2.26 -14.97 -10.12
C GLU A 160 -1.74 -15.13 -8.69
N PHE A 161 -2.60 -14.88 -7.71
CA PHE A 161 -2.30 -15.12 -6.31
C PHE A 161 -2.68 -16.55 -5.91
N HIS A 162 -1.74 -17.22 -5.26
CA HIS A 162 -1.85 -18.62 -4.85
C HIS A 162 -2.60 -18.78 -3.52
N ALA A 163 -2.91 -20.04 -3.19
CA ALA A 163 -3.47 -20.36 -1.88
C ALA A 163 -2.52 -19.95 -0.74
N GLY A 164 -3.05 -19.18 0.19
CA GLY A 164 -2.39 -18.61 1.34
C GLY A 164 -1.67 -17.29 1.07
N ASP A 165 -1.77 -16.70 -0.13
CA ASP A 165 -1.27 -15.35 -0.39
C ASP A 165 -2.14 -14.32 0.33
N VAL A 166 -1.48 -13.33 0.92
CA VAL A 166 -2.10 -12.48 1.93
C VAL A 166 -1.34 -11.18 2.11
N VAL A 167 -2.09 -10.16 2.50
CA VAL A 167 -1.58 -8.90 3.00
C VAL A 167 -2.04 -8.71 4.44
N ASP A 168 -1.13 -8.26 5.30
CA ASP A 168 -1.42 -7.81 6.66
C ASP A 168 -0.92 -6.38 6.83
N ILE A 169 -1.78 -5.49 7.32
CA ILE A 169 -1.49 -4.07 7.53
C ILE A 169 -1.80 -3.75 8.98
N ASN A 170 -0.75 -3.50 9.75
CA ASN A 170 -0.86 -3.12 11.15
C ASN A 170 -0.55 -1.64 11.33
N ILE A 171 -1.58 -0.84 11.58
CA ILE A 171 -1.44 0.59 11.87
C ILE A 171 -1.12 0.76 13.35
N GLN A 172 0.04 1.34 13.60
CA GLN A 172 0.56 1.56 14.95
C GLN A 172 0.22 2.95 15.46
N ARG A 173 0.17 3.95 14.57
CA ARG A 173 0.01 5.36 14.95
C ARG A 173 -0.71 6.15 13.87
N THR A 174 -1.53 7.10 14.31
CA THR A 174 -1.93 8.23 13.48
C THR A 174 -0.90 9.36 13.65
N LEU A 175 -0.33 9.82 12.53
CA LEU A 175 0.70 10.86 12.51
C LEU A 175 0.12 12.26 12.32
N GLY A 176 -1.09 12.37 11.76
CA GLY A 176 -1.74 13.63 11.46
C GLY A 176 -2.98 13.43 10.60
N SER A 177 -3.45 14.50 9.97
CA SER A 177 -4.57 14.45 9.03
C SER A 177 -4.29 15.27 7.77
N ILE A 178 -4.98 14.93 6.68
CA ILE A 178 -4.99 15.68 5.42
C ILE A 178 -5.32 17.14 5.73
N GLY A 179 -4.40 18.02 5.34
CA GLY A 179 -4.56 19.47 5.34
C GLY A 179 -4.62 20.01 3.92
N THR A 180 -4.38 21.30 3.74
CA THR A 180 -4.30 21.93 2.40
C THR A 180 -2.89 21.97 1.81
N ASP A 181 -1.93 21.33 2.49
CA ASP A 181 -0.51 21.41 2.15
C ASP A 181 -0.19 20.54 0.95
N LYS A 182 0.50 21.11 -0.03
CA LYS A 182 0.97 20.40 -1.22
C LYS A 182 2.14 19.47 -0.89
N TYR A 183 2.32 18.43 -1.70
CA TYR A 183 3.59 17.70 -1.73
C TYR A 183 4.62 18.51 -2.52
N ASP A 184 5.90 18.33 -2.19
CA ASP A 184 6.98 18.84 -3.03
C ASP A 184 6.85 18.16 -4.40
N VAL A 185 6.31 18.89 -5.38
CA VAL A 185 6.27 18.46 -6.78
C VAL A 185 7.70 18.31 -7.30
N ALA A 186 7.90 17.39 -8.24
CA ALA A 186 9.16 17.33 -8.98
C ALA A 186 9.50 18.73 -9.54
N THR A 187 10.78 19.01 -9.79
CA THR A 187 11.30 20.34 -10.19
C THR A 187 10.60 20.96 -11.42
N ASP A 188 9.84 20.17 -12.18
CA ASP A 188 9.06 20.55 -13.36
C ASP A 188 7.54 20.70 -13.11
N GLY A 189 7.06 20.49 -11.87
CA GLY A 189 5.65 20.55 -11.50
C GLY A 189 4.83 19.33 -11.92
N ALA A 190 5.46 18.28 -12.47
CA ALA A 190 4.77 17.05 -12.82
C ALA A 190 4.51 16.18 -11.58
N PRO A 191 3.36 15.47 -11.50
CA PRO A 191 3.15 14.46 -10.49
C PRO A 191 4.18 13.34 -10.68
N VAL A 192 4.88 12.95 -9.61
CA VAL A 192 5.79 11.80 -9.63
C VAL A 192 4.94 10.55 -9.91
N THR A 193 5.13 9.94 -11.08
CA THR A 193 4.40 8.70 -11.37
C THR A 193 5.11 7.53 -10.71
N VAL A 194 4.35 6.60 -10.15
CA VAL A 194 4.86 5.39 -9.50
C VAL A 194 5.78 4.58 -10.42
N SER A 195 5.55 4.62 -11.73
CA SER A 195 6.38 3.96 -12.75
C SER A 195 7.76 4.61 -12.95
N ASP A 196 7.91 5.90 -12.67
CA ASP A 196 9.19 6.60 -12.82
C ASP A 196 10.15 6.30 -11.64
N GLU A 197 9.60 5.81 -10.53
CA GLU A 197 10.33 5.47 -9.32
C GLU A 197 10.70 3.97 -9.31
N TYR A 198 11.97 3.62 -9.51
CA TYR A 198 12.48 2.23 -9.45
C TYR A 198 11.92 1.25 -10.52
N GLY A 199 11.40 1.72 -11.65
CA GLY A 199 11.02 0.85 -12.79
C GLY A 199 9.70 0.09 -12.59
N THR A 200 9.66 -1.22 -12.84
CA THR A 200 8.41 -2.02 -12.74
C THR A 200 8.14 -2.58 -11.33
N TYR A 201 9.17 -2.77 -10.50
CA TYR A 201 9.06 -3.48 -9.22
C TYR A 201 9.31 -2.54 -8.03
N ASN A 202 8.94 -2.99 -6.83
CA ASN A 202 9.38 -2.34 -5.59
C ASN A 202 10.91 -2.44 -5.45
N PRO A 203 11.56 -1.44 -4.84
CA PRO A 203 12.91 -1.65 -4.31
C PRO A 203 12.84 -2.72 -3.21
N VAL A 204 13.72 -3.71 -3.30
CA VAL A 204 13.79 -4.83 -2.36
C VAL A 204 15.15 -4.87 -1.70
N TYR A 205 15.13 -5.07 -0.39
CA TYR A 205 16.28 -5.14 0.49
C TYR A 205 16.30 -6.53 1.13
N ASP A 206 17.40 -7.28 0.98
CA ASP A 206 17.56 -8.54 1.68
C ASP A 206 18.05 -8.32 3.12
N LEU A 207 17.28 -8.83 4.09
CA LEU A 207 17.65 -8.80 5.51
C LEU A 207 18.50 -10.01 5.92
N ASN A 208 18.66 -11.00 5.05
CA ASN A 208 19.23 -12.31 5.40
C ASN A 208 20.44 -12.70 4.56
N ASP A 209 21.05 -11.76 3.83
CA ASP A 209 22.28 -12.10 3.16
C ASP A 209 23.31 -12.49 4.22
N ASN A 210 24.04 -13.58 3.98
CA ASN A 210 25.04 -14.07 4.92
C ASN A 210 26.31 -13.17 4.90
N ASP A 211 26.20 -11.95 4.37
CA ASP A 211 27.27 -10.96 4.38
C ASP A 211 27.36 -10.33 5.77
N HIS A 212 28.42 -10.71 6.50
CA HIS A 212 28.73 -10.14 7.81
C HIS A 212 29.06 -8.64 7.78
N THR A 213 29.06 -8.00 6.60
CA THR A 213 29.22 -6.56 6.42
C THR A 213 27.89 -5.83 6.10
N ASN A 214 26.76 -6.53 6.00
CA ASN A 214 25.44 -5.92 5.91
C ASN A 214 25.16 -5.10 7.18
N ASP A 215 25.00 -3.80 6.99
CA ASP A 215 24.76 -2.79 8.03
C ASP A 215 23.28 -2.63 8.39
N GLY A 216 22.43 -3.54 7.89
CA GLY A 216 20.99 -3.51 8.11
C GLY A 216 20.24 -2.57 7.17
N TYR A 217 20.92 -1.98 6.18
CA TYR A 217 20.25 -1.23 5.10
C TYR A 217 19.78 -2.12 3.96
N GLY A 218 20.22 -3.39 3.92
CA GLY A 218 19.93 -4.35 2.85
C GLY A 218 20.61 -3.97 1.53
N HIS A 219 20.92 -4.97 0.71
CA HIS A 219 21.49 -4.73 -0.60
C HIS A 219 20.39 -4.37 -1.59
N THR A 220 20.53 -3.24 -2.30
CA THR A 220 19.74 -2.98 -3.50
C THR A 220 20.25 -3.91 -4.60
N GLY A 221 19.50 -4.96 -4.92
CA GLY A 221 19.74 -5.77 -6.11
C GLY A 221 19.30 -5.06 -7.40
#